data_AF-A0A1V5Z7S3-F1
#
_entry.id   AF-A0A1V5Z7S3-F1
#
_cell.length_a   1.000
_cell.length_b   1.000
_cell.length_c   1.000
_cell.angle_alpha   90.00
_cell.angle_beta   90.00
_cell.angle_gamma   90.00
#
_symmetry.space_group_name_H-M   'P 1'
#
loop_
_entity.id
_entity.type
_entity.pdbx_description
1 polymer ?
#
loop_
_entity_poly.entity_id
_entity_poly.type
_entity_poly.pdbx_seq_one_letter_code
_entity_poly.pdbx_strand_id
1 'polypeptide(L)'
;MLDGENAWEYYPDGGEAFLTAVYSKVANSKDFRWTTISEYLARNPPRHALRRIFPGSWINGDFDIWIGSNEENRAWEALRDTRSALVSAQDRLSEKVRQEAWEHIYIAEGSDWFWWYGDDFTTALQGEFDRLFRAHLAAVFELINAPVPAWLVKPIRKGRELAASKPVSLISPTLDGRSTSYYEWAGAGHFDTRSADGAMAREAPLVSAIAFGADHYRWYLRIDWSRPLAPDDRSDLQLVCVFPNRPDTQIIIGPFSKETREIPVRIVEHGTEVPITPRAVFRDVVECAVPFLLLGAAPGTRVEFVLSVRQGDNEIERWPRDGVLAFDVPTDTFELEHWTV
;
A
#
# COMPACT_ATOMS: atom_id res chain seq x y z
N MET A 1 -23.84 17.66 -19.73
CA MET A 1 -23.60 17.20 -18.35
C MET A 1 -22.16 17.54 -18.04
N LEU A 2 -21.87 17.95 -16.81
CA LEU A 2 -20.54 18.35 -16.35
C LEU A 2 -20.36 17.79 -14.95
N ASP A 3 -19.13 17.46 -14.58
CA ASP A 3 -18.81 17.08 -13.21
C ASP A 3 -18.96 18.29 -12.28
N GLY A 4 -19.60 18.07 -11.14
CA GLY A 4 -19.93 19.14 -10.20
C GLY A 4 -18.71 19.76 -9.52
N GLU A 5 -17.64 18.98 -9.36
CA GLU A 5 -16.42 19.38 -8.66
C GLU A 5 -15.43 20.16 -9.53
N ASN A 6 -15.16 19.71 -10.77
CA ASN A 6 -13.99 20.15 -11.52
C ASN A 6 -14.32 21.06 -12.72
N ALA A 7 -15.60 21.24 -13.08
CA ALA A 7 -15.96 21.99 -14.27
C ALA A 7 -15.67 23.51 -14.21
N TRP A 8 -15.32 24.04 -13.03
CA TRP A 8 -15.25 25.49 -12.78
C TRP A 8 -13.98 25.95 -12.05
N GLU A 9 -12.99 25.08 -11.86
CA GLU A 9 -11.78 25.36 -11.07
C GLU A 9 -10.95 26.56 -11.58
N TYR A 10 -11.07 26.89 -12.86
CA TYR A 10 -10.38 28.02 -13.50
C TYR A 10 -11.19 29.33 -13.48
N TYR A 11 -12.43 29.31 -13.02
CA TYR A 11 -13.22 30.52 -12.82
C TYR A 11 -12.89 31.12 -11.44
N PRO A 12 -12.82 32.46 -11.33
CA PRO A 12 -12.88 33.12 -10.03
C PRO A 12 -14.08 32.59 -9.25
N ASP A 13 -13.98 32.53 -7.92
CA ASP A 13 -15.04 32.03 -7.02
C ASP A 13 -15.59 30.62 -7.32
N GLY A 14 -14.85 29.78 -8.06
CA GLY A 14 -15.32 28.45 -8.45
C GLY A 14 -16.52 28.50 -9.41
N GLY A 15 -16.70 29.62 -10.12
CA GLY A 15 -17.75 29.80 -11.11
C GLY A 15 -19.11 30.19 -10.54
N GLU A 16 -19.23 30.46 -9.24
CA GLU A 16 -20.48 30.86 -8.58
C GLU A 16 -21.10 32.10 -9.24
N ALA A 17 -20.32 33.15 -9.46
CA ALA A 17 -20.83 34.38 -10.07
C ALA A 17 -21.32 34.13 -11.51
N PHE A 18 -20.57 33.34 -12.27
CA PHE A 18 -20.95 32.95 -13.63
C PHE A 18 -22.24 32.13 -13.66
N LEU A 19 -22.30 31.07 -12.86
CA LEU A 19 -23.46 30.18 -12.76
C LEU A 19 -24.71 30.93 -12.29
N THR A 20 -24.56 31.78 -11.27
CA THR A 20 -25.66 32.63 -10.77
C THR A 20 -26.19 33.55 -11.87
N ALA A 21 -25.31 34.17 -12.65
CA ALA A 21 -25.71 35.05 -13.74
C ALA A 21 -26.43 34.27 -14.88
N VAL A 22 -25.90 33.10 -15.27
CA VAL A 22 -26.53 32.23 -16.27
C VAL A 22 -27.90 31.77 -15.79
N TYR A 23 -27.98 31.22 -14.58
CA TYR A 23 -29.22 30.70 -14.03
C TYR A 23 -30.27 31.79 -13.86
N SER A 24 -29.88 32.97 -13.37
CA SER A 24 -30.78 34.13 -13.24
C SER A 24 -31.32 34.59 -14.58
N LYS A 25 -30.47 34.68 -15.62
CA LYS A 25 -30.92 35.10 -16.96
C LYS A 25 -31.84 34.08 -17.60
N VAL A 26 -31.55 32.79 -17.47
CA VAL A 26 -32.38 31.73 -18.03
C VAL A 26 -33.71 31.62 -17.29
N ALA A 27 -33.71 31.75 -15.95
CA ALA A 27 -34.93 31.73 -15.13
C ALA A 27 -35.89 32.89 -15.44
N ASN A 28 -35.36 34.07 -15.78
CA ASN A 28 -36.15 35.24 -16.12
C ASN A 28 -36.47 35.36 -17.62
N SER A 29 -35.95 34.46 -18.46
CA SER A 29 -36.22 34.46 -19.89
C SER A 29 -37.58 33.83 -20.19
N LYS A 30 -38.28 34.37 -21.20
CA LYS A 30 -39.48 33.75 -21.77
C LYS A 30 -39.14 32.75 -22.90
N ASP A 31 -37.89 32.74 -23.35
CA ASP A 31 -37.43 31.92 -24.47
C ASP A 31 -37.00 30.51 -24.04
N PHE A 32 -36.70 30.34 -22.75
CA PHE A 32 -36.23 29.08 -22.18
C PHE A 32 -37.17 28.59 -21.08
N ARG A 33 -37.25 27.27 -20.91
CA ARG A 33 -38.01 26.63 -19.84
C ARG A 33 -37.11 25.67 -19.07
N TRP A 34 -37.01 25.88 -17.76
CA TRP A 34 -36.42 24.93 -16.84
C TRP A 34 -37.26 23.66 -16.75
N THR A 35 -36.61 22.51 -16.81
CA THR A 35 -37.26 21.22 -16.63
C THR A 35 -36.24 20.18 -16.22
N THR A 36 -36.70 19.12 -15.56
CA THR A 36 -35.89 17.93 -15.34
C THR A 36 -36.00 16.99 -16.54
N ILE A 37 -35.08 16.03 -16.66
CA ILE A 37 -35.15 14.98 -17.69
C ILE A 37 -36.49 14.22 -17.57
N SER A 38 -36.92 13.89 -16.36
CA SER A 38 -38.17 13.16 -16.11
C SER A 38 -39.42 13.94 -16.56
N GLU A 39 -39.49 15.23 -16.25
CA GLU A 39 -40.60 16.09 -16.68
C GLU A 39 -40.64 16.26 -18.19
N TYR A 40 -39.47 16.42 -18.82
CA TYR A 40 -39.36 16.52 -20.26
C TYR A 40 -39.86 15.25 -20.94
N LEU A 41 -39.42 14.08 -20.48
CA LEU A 41 -39.81 12.77 -21.03
C LEU A 41 -41.29 12.46 -20.81
N ALA A 42 -41.89 12.87 -19.68
CA ALA A 42 -43.32 12.71 -19.43
C ALA A 42 -44.19 13.49 -20.44
N ARG A 43 -43.72 14.67 -20.88
CA ARG A 43 -44.40 15.52 -21.87
C ARG A 43 -44.04 15.15 -23.30
N ASN A 44 -42.84 14.61 -23.51
CA ASN A 44 -42.25 14.29 -24.80
C ASN A 44 -41.76 12.84 -24.77
N PRO A 45 -42.67 11.85 -24.83
CA PRO A 45 -42.27 10.45 -24.82
C PRO A 45 -41.36 10.13 -26.02
N PRO A 46 -40.36 9.23 -25.86
CA PRO A 46 -39.44 8.88 -26.94
C PRO A 46 -40.18 8.47 -28.22
N ARG A 47 -39.91 9.17 -29.32
CA ARG A 47 -40.52 8.88 -30.64
C ARG A 47 -39.67 7.97 -31.51
N HIS A 48 -38.39 7.86 -31.19
CA HIS A 48 -37.42 7.08 -31.94
C HIS A 48 -36.61 6.23 -30.98
N ALA A 49 -36.40 4.97 -31.34
CA ALA A 49 -35.57 4.04 -30.59
C ALA A 49 -34.24 3.86 -31.33
N LEU A 50 -33.13 4.05 -30.62
CA LEU A 50 -31.82 3.65 -31.10
C LEU A 50 -31.76 2.12 -31.09
N ARG A 51 -31.49 1.52 -32.25
CA ARG A 51 -31.38 0.04 -32.38
C ARG A 51 -30.04 -0.49 -31.87
N ARG A 52 -29.04 0.38 -31.83
CA ARG A 52 -27.68 0.06 -31.40
C ARG A 52 -27.02 1.32 -30.89
N ILE A 53 -26.22 1.16 -29.84
CA ILE A 53 -25.28 2.17 -29.34
C ILE A 53 -23.89 1.55 -29.46
N PHE A 54 -22.93 2.32 -29.94
CA PHE A 54 -21.54 1.89 -29.99
C PHE A 54 -20.95 1.92 -28.57
N PRO A 55 -20.22 0.88 -28.13
CA PRO A 55 -19.59 0.89 -26.81
C PRO A 55 -18.44 1.91 -26.81
N GLY A 56 -18.49 2.86 -25.89
CA GLY A 56 -17.44 3.85 -25.70
C GLY A 56 -17.79 4.79 -24.56
N SER A 57 -16.84 5.61 -24.17
CA SER A 57 -17.05 6.66 -23.18
C SER A 57 -17.16 8.04 -23.83
N TRP A 58 -17.55 9.03 -23.02
CA TRP A 58 -17.51 10.44 -23.41
C TRP A 58 -16.09 10.99 -23.62
N ILE A 59 -15.05 10.27 -23.18
CA ILE A 59 -13.65 10.58 -23.41
C ILE A 59 -13.18 9.75 -24.60
N ASN A 60 -12.70 10.41 -25.66
CA ASN A 60 -12.17 9.81 -26.90
C ASN A 60 -13.10 8.85 -27.68
N GLY A 61 -14.27 8.47 -27.14
CA GLY A 61 -15.17 7.50 -27.76
C GLY A 61 -14.79 6.04 -27.52
N ASP A 62 -13.86 5.77 -26.60
CA ASP A 62 -13.34 4.45 -26.25
C ASP A 62 -13.26 4.28 -24.72
N PHE A 63 -12.54 3.25 -24.26
CA PHE A 63 -12.35 2.94 -22.84
C PHE A 63 -10.88 3.00 -22.41
N ASP A 64 -9.99 3.57 -23.24
CA ASP A 64 -8.54 3.44 -23.06
C ASP A 64 -8.04 4.11 -21.76
N ILE A 65 -8.85 5.02 -21.20
CA ILE A 65 -8.61 5.64 -19.88
C ILE A 65 -8.70 4.66 -18.71
N TRP A 66 -9.40 3.53 -18.85
CA TRP A 66 -9.63 2.57 -17.77
C TRP A 66 -9.12 1.16 -18.09
N ILE A 67 -8.70 0.89 -19.34
CA ILE A 67 -8.20 -0.41 -19.77
C ILE A 67 -7.29 -0.31 -20.99
N GLY A 68 -6.13 -0.97 -20.91
CA GLY A 68 -5.19 -1.05 -22.02
C GLY A 68 -3.74 -1.08 -21.55
N SER A 69 -3.39 -0.29 -20.53
CA SER A 69 -2.04 -0.30 -19.97
C SER A 69 -1.76 -1.57 -19.18
N ASN A 70 -0.47 -1.86 -18.94
CA ASN A 70 -0.06 -3.03 -18.14
C ASN A 70 -0.61 -2.95 -16.71
N GLU A 71 -0.70 -1.74 -16.15
CA GLU A 71 -1.16 -1.52 -14.78
C GLU A 71 -2.67 -1.69 -14.66
N GLU A 72 -3.44 -1.08 -15.56
CA GLU A 72 -4.90 -1.25 -15.62
C GLU A 72 -5.30 -2.71 -15.83
N ASN A 73 -4.67 -3.39 -16.81
CA ASN A 73 -4.95 -4.80 -17.08
C ASN A 73 -4.67 -5.66 -15.85
N ARG A 74 -3.57 -5.38 -15.13
CA ARG A 74 -3.22 -6.11 -13.92
C ARG A 74 -4.21 -5.85 -12.77
N ALA A 75 -4.70 -4.62 -12.63
CA ALA A 75 -5.76 -4.30 -11.67
C ALA A 75 -7.08 -5.01 -11.99
N TRP A 76 -7.45 -5.09 -13.28
CA TRP A 76 -8.66 -5.82 -13.71
C TRP A 76 -8.54 -7.33 -13.46
N GLU A 77 -7.38 -7.92 -13.73
CA GLU A 77 -7.10 -9.32 -13.39
C GLU A 77 -7.21 -9.57 -11.88
N ALA A 78 -6.61 -8.69 -11.07
CA ALA A 78 -6.66 -8.75 -9.62
C ALA A 78 -8.12 -8.75 -9.10
N LEU A 79 -8.94 -7.81 -9.59
CA LEU A 79 -10.35 -7.72 -9.23
C LEU A 79 -11.14 -8.96 -9.69
N ARG A 80 -10.94 -9.42 -10.93
CA ARG A 80 -11.58 -10.63 -11.48
C ARG A 80 -11.27 -11.86 -10.63
N ASP A 81 -10.00 -12.07 -10.29
CA ASP A 81 -9.54 -13.25 -9.56
C ASP A 81 -10.09 -13.24 -8.13
N THR A 82 -10.10 -12.07 -7.49
CA THR A 82 -10.68 -11.86 -6.14
C THR A 82 -12.18 -12.11 -6.13
N ARG A 83 -12.93 -11.53 -7.08
CA ARG A 83 -14.38 -11.77 -7.23
C ARG A 83 -14.69 -13.24 -7.47
N SER A 84 -13.89 -13.92 -8.28
CA SER A 84 -14.05 -15.36 -8.55
C SER A 84 -13.84 -16.22 -7.31
N ALA A 85 -12.87 -15.86 -6.47
CA ALA A 85 -12.63 -16.51 -5.19
C ALA A 85 -13.84 -16.33 -4.24
N LEU A 86 -14.37 -15.11 -4.12
CA LEU A 86 -15.57 -14.84 -3.32
C LEU A 86 -16.77 -15.63 -3.81
N VAL A 87 -17.05 -15.61 -5.11
CA VAL A 87 -18.18 -16.35 -5.72
C VAL A 87 -18.10 -17.84 -5.43
N SER A 88 -16.89 -18.41 -5.39
CA SER A 88 -16.68 -19.83 -5.10
C SER A 88 -16.83 -20.18 -3.62
N ALA A 89 -16.60 -19.23 -2.72
CA ALA A 89 -16.65 -19.42 -1.27
C ALA A 89 -18.00 -19.01 -0.62
N GLN A 90 -18.78 -18.14 -1.29
CA GLN A 90 -19.90 -17.40 -0.69
C GLN A 90 -20.98 -18.27 -0.03
N ASP A 91 -21.23 -19.49 -0.53
CA ASP A 91 -22.26 -20.39 0.00
C ASP A 91 -21.90 -20.97 1.38
N ARG A 92 -20.62 -20.87 1.77
CA ARG A 92 -20.09 -21.37 3.05
C ARG A 92 -19.99 -20.26 4.10
N LEU A 93 -20.25 -19.01 3.71
CA LEU A 93 -20.11 -17.84 4.58
C LEU A 93 -21.44 -17.56 5.30
N SER A 94 -21.34 -16.94 6.49
CA SER A 94 -22.52 -16.33 7.10
C SER A 94 -23.01 -15.15 6.26
N GLU A 95 -24.31 -14.82 6.34
CA GLU A 95 -24.89 -13.69 5.62
C GLU A 95 -24.11 -12.39 5.84
N LYS A 96 -23.74 -12.11 7.09
CA LYS A 96 -23.01 -10.90 7.47
C LYS A 96 -21.65 -10.82 6.77
N VAL A 97 -20.84 -11.89 6.87
CA VAL A 97 -19.51 -11.95 6.25
C VAL A 97 -19.61 -11.87 4.73
N ARG A 98 -20.63 -12.51 4.15
CA ARG A 98 -20.88 -12.46 2.71
C ARG A 98 -21.20 -11.04 2.24
N GLN A 99 -22.06 -10.32 2.96
CA GLN A 99 -22.39 -8.93 2.64
C GLN A 99 -21.16 -8.02 2.73
N GLU A 100 -20.37 -8.17 3.79
CA GLU A 100 -19.13 -7.41 3.99
C GLU A 100 -18.11 -7.67 2.88
N ALA A 101 -17.90 -8.94 2.50
CA ALA A 101 -16.98 -9.28 1.40
C ALA A 101 -17.45 -8.73 0.04
N TRP A 102 -18.77 -8.74 -0.22
CA TRP A 102 -19.31 -8.11 -1.43
C TRP A 102 -19.17 -6.59 -1.42
N GLU A 103 -19.27 -5.94 -0.27
CA GLU A 103 -19.04 -4.51 -0.15
C GLU A 103 -17.61 -4.11 -0.53
N HIS A 104 -16.61 -4.90 -0.11
CA HIS A 104 -15.24 -4.72 -0.59
C HIS A 104 -15.10 -4.86 -2.11
N ILE A 105 -15.81 -5.79 -2.74
CA ILE A 105 -15.85 -5.92 -4.21
C ILE A 105 -16.48 -4.69 -4.86
N TYR A 106 -17.62 -4.21 -4.35
CA TYR A 106 -18.30 -3.05 -4.92
C TYR A 106 -17.47 -1.76 -4.78
N ILE A 107 -16.74 -1.62 -3.68
CA ILE A 107 -15.77 -0.53 -3.53
C ILE A 107 -14.67 -0.67 -4.58
N ALA A 108 -14.09 -1.86 -4.75
CA ALA A 108 -13.03 -2.12 -5.73
C ALA A 108 -13.50 -2.02 -7.21
N GLU A 109 -14.80 -2.08 -7.48
CA GLU A 109 -15.40 -1.87 -8.80
C GLU A 109 -15.54 -0.38 -9.19
N GLY A 110 -15.16 0.55 -8.29
CA GLY A 110 -15.10 1.98 -8.60
C GLY A 110 -14.13 2.28 -9.74
N SER A 111 -14.60 2.99 -10.78
CA SER A 111 -13.76 3.32 -11.94
C SER A 111 -12.58 4.24 -11.61
N ASP A 112 -12.67 4.99 -10.51
CA ASP A 112 -11.61 5.87 -10.01
C ASP A 112 -10.30 5.13 -9.75
N TRP A 113 -10.34 3.87 -9.31
CA TRP A 113 -9.10 3.09 -9.13
C TRP A 113 -8.34 2.95 -10.45
N PHE A 114 -9.06 2.67 -11.54
CA PHE A 114 -8.51 2.47 -12.87
C PHE A 114 -8.07 3.77 -13.53
N TRP A 115 -8.73 4.88 -13.22
CA TRP A 115 -8.33 6.22 -13.66
C TRP A 115 -6.90 6.59 -13.23
N TRP A 116 -6.44 6.07 -12.08
CA TRP A 116 -5.12 6.41 -11.53
C TRP A 116 -4.00 5.44 -11.92
N TYR A 117 -4.32 4.33 -12.59
CA TYR A 117 -3.33 3.43 -13.17
C TYR A 117 -2.93 3.90 -14.57
N GLY A 118 -1.72 3.52 -15.00
CA GLY A 118 -1.20 3.95 -16.29
C GLY A 118 -0.54 5.33 -16.24
N ASP A 119 -0.35 5.91 -17.43
CA ASP A 119 0.47 7.10 -17.65
C ASP A 119 -0.36 8.35 -18.03
N ASP A 120 -1.67 8.20 -18.25
CA ASP A 120 -2.55 9.30 -18.66
C ASP A 120 -2.73 10.36 -17.56
N PHE A 121 -2.73 9.93 -16.29
CA PHE A 121 -2.93 10.81 -15.14
C PHE A 121 -1.91 10.56 -14.04
N THR A 122 -1.52 11.64 -13.35
CA THR A 122 -0.58 11.58 -12.22
C THR A 122 -1.11 12.26 -10.98
N THR A 123 -0.94 11.62 -9.82
CA THR A 123 -1.19 12.23 -8.52
C THR A 123 -0.12 11.79 -7.52
N ALA A 124 0.20 12.66 -6.55
CA ALA A 124 1.10 12.32 -5.45
C ALA A 124 0.56 11.18 -4.56
N LEU A 125 -0.73 10.87 -4.66
CA LEU A 125 -1.42 9.83 -3.89
C LEU A 125 -1.57 8.51 -4.66
N GLN A 126 -0.95 8.34 -5.83
CA GLN A 126 -1.10 7.13 -6.65
C GLN A 126 -0.80 5.85 -5.88
N GLY A 127 0.25 5.90 -5.08
CA GLY A 127 0.63 4.83 -4.18
C GLY A 127 -0.44 4.43 -3.17
N GLU A 128 -1.07 5.45 -2.58
CA GLU A 128 -2.16 5.26 -1.63
C GLU A 128 -3.41 4.71 -2.31
N PHE A 129 -3.75 5.16 -3.51
CA PHE A 129 -4.83 4.59 -4.31
C PHE A 129 -4.59 3.10 -4.62
N ASP A 130 -3.39 2.74 -5.09
CA ASP A 130 -3.00 1.35 -5.34
C ASP A 130 -3.07 0.51 -4.05
N ARG A 131 -2.58 1.05 -2.94
CA ARG A 131 -2.61 0.38 -1.64
C ARG A 131 -4.05 0.14 -1.17
N LEU A 132 -4.91 1.15 -1.20
CA LEU A 132 -6.31 1.04 -0.78
C LEU A 132 -7.08 0.06 -1.66
N PHE A 133 -6.91 0.14 -2.98
CA PHE A 133 -7.49 -0.81 -3.92
C PHE A 133 -7.10 -2.25 -3.55
N ARG A 134 -5.80 -2.52 -3.40
CA ARG A 134 -5.30 -3.86 -3.02
C ARG A 134 -5.75 -4.28 -1.63
N ALA A 135 -5.90 -3.35 -0.69
CA ALA A 135 -6.39 -3.63 0.66
C ALA A 135 -7.86 -4.10 0.63
N HIS A 136 -8.71 -3.50 -0.20
CA HIS A 136 -10.08 -3.99 -0.39
C HIS A 136 -10.08 -5.42 -0.96
N LEU A 137 -9.21 -5.71 -1.92
CA LEU A 137 -9.09 -7.07 -2.46
C LEU A 137 -8.55 -8.06 -1.42
N ALA A 138 -7.56 -7.69 -0.62
CA ALA A 138 -7.00 -8.53 0.43
C ALA A 138 -8.02 -8.85 1.53
N ALA A 139 -8.82 -7.85 1.93
CA ALA A 139 -9.89 -8.04 2.92
C ALA A 139 -10.91 -9.11 2.49
N VAL A 140 -11.18 -9.24 1.19
CA VAL A 140 -12.04 -10.33 0.68
C VAL A 140 -11.42 -11.70 0.98
N PHE A 141 -10.12 -11.88 0.75
CA PHE A 141 -9.43 -13.15 1.05
C PHE A 141 -9.44 -13.46 2.55
N GLU A 142 -9.24 -12.45 3.39
CA GLU A 142 -9.31 -12.59 4.86
C GLU A 142 -10.71 -13.01 5.31
N LEU A 143 -11.76 -12.35 4.80
CA LEU A 143 -13.17 -12.64 5.14
C LEU A 143 -13.60 -14.06 4.73
N ILE A 144 -13.08 -14.57 3.60
CA ILE A 144 -13.37 -15.94 3.15
C ILE A 144 -12.43 -16.98 3.76
N ASN A 145 -11.55 -16.59 4.70
CA ASN A 145 -10.52 -17.44 5.32
C ASN A 145 -9.60 -18.14 4.30
N ALA A 146 -9.23 -17.42 3.24
CA ALA A 146 -8.26 -17.86 2.24
C ALA A 146 -6.94 -17.10 2.41
N PRO A 147 -5.79 -17.71 2.07
CA PRO A 147 -4.51 -17.01 2.12
C PRO A 147 -4.53 -15.84 1.12
N VAL A 148 -4.11 -14.65 1.59
CA VAL A 148 -3.99 -13.46 0.75
C VAL A 148 -2.90 -13.71 -0.30
N PRO A 149 -3.21 -13.64 -1.61
CA PRO A 149 -2.22 -13.90 -2.63
C PRO A 149 -1.06 -12.89 -2.60
N ALA A 150 0.16 -13.40 -2.79
CA ALA A 150 1.41 -12.62 -2.83
C ALA A 150 1.36 -11.36 -3.71
N TRP A 151 0.66 -11.47 -4.84
CA TRP A 151 0.56 -10.41 -5.82
C TRP A 151 -0.33 -9.24 -5.37
N LEU A 152 -1.16 -9.41 -4.31
CA LEU A 152 -1.86 -8.29 -3.66
C LEU A 152 -0.97 -7.53 -2.68
N VAL A 153 0.14 -8.13 -2.24
CA VAL A 153 1.12 -7.45 -1.37
C VAL A 153 2.04 -6.55 -2.19
N LYS A 154 2.28 -6.92 -3.45
CA LYS A 154 3.06 -6.12 -4.40
C LYS A 154 2.20 -5.01 -5.00
N PRO A 155 2.68 -3.76 -5.04
CA PRO A 155 2.05 -2.70 -5.81
C PRO A 155 1.83 -3.13 -7.27
N ILE A 156 0.67 -2.80 -7.83
CA ILE A 156 0.36 -3.07 -9.24
C ILE A 156 1.21 -2.16 -10.12
N ARG A 157 1.33 -0.90 -9.72
CA ARG A 157 2.24 0.07 -10.32
C ARG A 157 3.68 -0.21 -9.91
N LYS A 158 4.62 -0.09 -10.85
CA LYS A 158 6.04 -0.03 -10.47
C LYS A 158 6.26 1.27 -9.70
N GLY A 159 6.53 1.13 -8.40
CA GLY A 159 6.82 2.28 -7.54
C GLY A 159 7.98 3.11 -8.08
N ARG A 160 7.95 4.41 -7.77
CA ARG A 160 9.08 5.32 -7.98
C ARG A 160 10.33 4.72 -7.32
N GLU A 161 11.49 4.89 -7.95
CA GLU A 161 12.75 4.39 -7.39
C GLU A 161 12.92 4.93 -5.98
N LEU A 162 12.96 4.01 -5.02
CA LEU A 162 13.02 4.37 -3.61
C LEU A 162 14.33 5.08 -3.33
N ALA A 163 14.27 6.19 -2.59
CA ALA A 163 15.44 6.84 -2.01
C ALA A 163 15.99 6.04 -0.81
N ALA A 164 16.09 4.71 -0.96
CA ALA A 164 16.74 3.83 0.01
C ALA A 164 18.18 3.57 -0.47
N SER A 165 19.17 3.79 0.41
CA SER A 165 20.52 3.31 0.12
C SER A 165 20.58 1.79 0.29
N LYS A 166 21.40 1.13 -0.52
CA LYS A 166 21.68 -0.30 -0.39
C LYS A 166 22.79 -0.53 0.64
N PRO A 167 22.83 -1.69 1.30
CA PRO A 167 24.00 -2.10 2.07
C PRO A 167 25.25 -2.09 1.19
N VAL A 168 26.35 -1.55 1.72
CA VAL A 168 27.64 -1.40 1.03
C VAL A 168 28.77 -2.22 1.67
N SER A 169 28.57 -2.74 2.87
CA SER A 169 29.48 -3.68 3.52
C SER A 169 28.71 -4.65 4.40
N LEU A 170 29.38 -5.71 4.84
CA LEU A 170 28.84 -6.55 5.90
C LEU A 170 28.78 -5.75 7.20
N ILE A 171 27.77 -6.04 8.02
CA ILE A 171 27.60 -5.46 9.35
C ILE A 171 27.35 -6.57 10.37
N SER A 172 27.80 -6.37 11.60
CA SER A 172 27.52 -7.28 12.71
C SER A 172 27.33 -6.44 13.99
N PRO A 173 26.22 -5.68 14.06
CA PRO A 173 26.00 -4.70 15.12
C PRO A 173 25.77 -5.38 16.49
N THR A 174 26.15 -4.68 17.55
CA THR A 174 25.82 -5.11 18.91
C THR A 174 24.37 -4.78 19.22
N LEU A 175 23.49 -5.81 19.26
CA LEU A 175 22.08 -5.60 19.61
C LEU A 175 21.94 -5.18 21.08
N ASP A 176 21.78 -3.88 21.32
CA ASP A 176 21.57 -3.30 22.65
C ASP A 176 20.39 -2.32 22.71
N GLY A 177 19.78 -2.02 21.56
CA GLY A 177 18.60 -1.17 21.40
C GLY A 177 18.88 0.31 21.55
N ARG A 178 20.14 0.76 21.49
CA ARG A 178 20.52 2.17 21.64
C ARG A 178 21.05 2.75 20.33
N SER A 179 20.84 4.05 20.14
CA SER A 179 21.50 4.79 19.08
C SER A 179 22.89 5.28 19.53
N THR A 180 23.80 4.37 19.90
CA THR A 180 25.07 4.73 20.56
C THR A 180 26.30 4.82 19.66
N SER A 181 26.31 4.24 18.46
CA SER A 181 27.48 4.28 17.57
C SER A 181 27.10 4.45 16.10
N TYR A 182 27.65 5.47 15.45
CA TYR A 182 27.53 5.68 14.00
C TYR A 182 28.13 4.51 13.20
N TYR A 183 29.18 3.86 13.73
CA TYR A 183 29.99 2.91 12.95
C TYR A 183 29.35 1.53 12.79
N GLU A 184 28.54 1.06 13.74
CA GLU A 184 27.98 -0.30 13.71
C GLU A 184 27.01 -0.52 12.55
N TRP A 185 26.36 0.55 12.10
CA TRP A 185 25.39 0.55 11.01
C TRP A 185 25.89 1.30 9.76
N ALA A 186 27.15 1.77 9.73
CA ALA A 186 27.66 2.61 8.63
C ALA A 186 27.59 1.93 7.25
N GLY A 187 27.76 0.61 7.21
CA GLY A 187 27.66 -0.20 5.98
C GLY A 187 26.23 -0.60 5.58
N ALA A 188 25.23 -0.25 6.39
CA ALA A 188 23.85 -0.66 6.18
C ALA A 188 23.17 0.12 5.05
N GLY A 189 22.13 -0.48 4.46
CA GLY A 189 21.13 0.25 3.70
C GLY A 189 20.26 1.06 4.65
N HIS A 190 19.84 2.25 4.20
CA HIS A 190 19.08 3.20 4.99
C HIS A 190 17.90 3.74 4.18
N PHE A 191 16.76 3.90 4.85
CA PHE A 191 15.56 4.50 4.29
C PHE A 191 14.99 5.52 5.29
N ASP A 192 14.96 6.80 4.91
CA ASP A 192 14.38 7.88 5.73
C ASP A 192 12.91 8.08 5.36
N THR A 193 12.03 7.68 6.28
CA THR A 193 10.57 7.73 6.09
C THR A 193 10.04 9.16 6.00
N ARG A 194 10.72 10.13 6.64
CA ARG A 194 10.30 11.54 6.65
C ARG A 194 10.52 12.21 5.30
N SER A 195 11.52 11.73 4.55
CA SER A 195 11.81 12.20 3.19
C SER A 195 10.99 11.47 2.12
N ALA A 196 10.41 10.32 2.47
CA ALA A 196 9.56 9.53 1.58
C ALA A 196 8.14 10.10 1.45
N ASP A 197 7.70 10.89 2.42
CA ASP A 197 6.44 11.62 2.36
C ASP A 197 6.60 12.87 1.48
N GLY A 198 5.79 12.96 0.41
CA GLY A 198 5.62 14.22 -0.33
C GLY A 198 5.10 15.32 0.60
N ALA A 199 5.17 16.58 0.15
CA ALA A 199 4.85 17.78 0.94
C ALA A 199 3.42 17.86 1.55
N MET A 200 2.61 16.82 1.42
CA MET A 200 1.20 16.73 1.84
C MET A 200 0.94 15.84 3.07
N ALA A 201 1.93 15.16 3.65
CA ALA A 201 1.71 14.37 4.86
C ALA A 201 1.34 15.29 6.05
N ARG A 202 0.11 15.15 6.56
CA ARG A 202 -0.45 16.02 7.62
C ARG A 202 0.02 15.66 9.04
N GLU A 203 0.59 14.46 9.23
CA GLU A 203 1.16 14.02 10.51
C GLU A 203 2.53 13.39 10.29
N ALA A 204 3.46 13.63 11.23
CA ALA A 204 4.79 13.04 11.17
C ALA A 204 4.70 11.52 11.41
N PRO A 205 5.41 10.70 10.63
CA PRO A 205 5.36 9.24 10.76
C PRO A 205 5.92 8.80 12.12
N LEU A 206 5.45 7.68 12.65
CA LEU A 206 5.89 7.07 13.91
C LEU A 206 7.30 6.50 13.75
N VAL A 207 7.55 5.79 12.65
CA VAL A 207 8.90 5.36 12.26
C VAL A 207 9.58 6.52 11.54
N SER A 208 10.80 6.88 11.95
CA SER A 208 11.60 7.96 11.35
C SER A 208 12.65 7.46 10.36
N ALA A 209 13.17 6.25 10.58
CA ALA A 209 14.14 5.63 9.68
C ALA A 209 14.14 4.10 9.84
N ILE A 210 14.53 3.44 8.75
CA ILE A 210 14.76 2.00 8.69
C ILE A 210 16.20 1.79 8.23
N ALA A 211 17.00 1.07 9.01
CA ALA A 211 18.31 0.60 8.59
C ALA A 211 18.30 -0.93 8.48
N PHE A 212 18.94 -1.47 7.45
CA PHE A 212 18.99 -2.90 7.20
C PHE A 212 20.33 -3.31 6.60
N GLY A 213 20.84 -4.45 7.01
CA GLY A 213 22.12 -4.97 6.52
C GLY A 213 22.29 -6.43 6.89
N ALA A 214 23.46 -6.98 6.63
CA ALA A 214 23.70 -8.40 6.85
C ALA A 214 25.16 -8.71 7.16
N ASP A 215 25.40 -9.82 7.87
CA ASP A 215 26.65 -10.57 7.75
C ASP A 215 26.41 -11.83 6.89
N HIS A 216 27.33 -12.79 6.86
CA HIS A 216 27.15 -14.03 6.08
C HIS A 216 26.01 -14.94 6.58
N TYR A 217 25.52 -14.73 7.81
CA TYR A 217 24.60 -15.66 8.48
C TYR A 217 23.26 -15.03 8.83
N ARG A 218 23.23 -13.70 9.05
CA ARG A 218 22.10 -12.99 9.63
C ARG A 218 21.79 -11.73 8.84
N TRP A 219 20.50 -11.50 8.67
CA TRP A 219 19.94 -10.21 8.35
C TRP A 219 19.74 -9.41 9.64
N TYR A 220 20.07 -8.12 9.60
CA TYR A 220 19.89 -7.16 10.68
C TYR A 220 18.91 -6.08 10.26
N LEU A 221 17.98 -5.74 11.14
CA LEU A 221 17.00 -4.68 10.96
C LEU A 221 17.04 -3.74 12.17
N ARG A 222 17.09 -2.44 11.91
CA ARG A 222 16.96 -1.40 12.93
C ARG A 222 15.84 -0.43 12.56
N ILE A 223 15.00 -0.13 13.54
CA ILE A 223 13.87 0.81 13.41
C ILE A 223 14.06 1.96 14.39
N ASP A 224 14.12 3.17 13.84
CA ASP A 224 14.19 4.41 14.59
C ASP A 224 12.80 5.06 14.64
N TRP A 225 12.50 5.70 15.76
CA TRP A 225 11.19 6.33 16.00
C TRP A 225 11.30 7.86 15.85
N SER A 226 10.24 8.51 15.36
CA SER A 226 10.18 9.97 15.29
C SER A 226 10.01 10.63 16.66
N ARG A 227 9.49 9.88 17.63
CA ARG A 227 9.33 10.30 19.02
C ARG A 227 9.55 9.10 19.95
N PRO A 228 9.96 9.33 21.21
CA PRO A 228 10.00 8.26 22.20
C PRO A 228 8.63 7.58 22.35
N LEU A 229 8.60 6.25 22.34
CA LEU A 229 7.38 5.47 22.54
C LEU A 229 7.06 5.35 24.04
N ALA A 230 5.91 5.87 24.46
CA ALA A 230 5.43 5.71 25.83
C ALA A 230 5.12 4.22 26.13
N PRO A 231 5.22 3.77 27.40
CA PRO A 231 4.95 2.38 27.75
C PRO A 231 3.55 1.86 27.37
N ASP A 232 2.56 2.74 27.37
CA ASP A 232 1.17 2.39 26.99
C ASP A 232 0.99 2.36 25.47
N ASP A 233 1.65 3.25 24.72
CA ASP A 233 1.54 3.29 23.24
C ASP A 233 2.15 2.06 22.58
N ARG A 234 3.14 1.42 23.23
CA ARG A 234 3.90 0.31 22.64
C ARG A 234 3.36 -1.08 22.98
N SER A 235 2.50 -1.24 23.99
CA SER A 235 2.06 -2.58 24.45
C SER A 235 1.31 -3.36 23.38
N ASP A 236 0.58 -2.65 22.53
CA ASP A 236 -0.25 -3.25 21.47
C ASP A 236 0.41 -3.13 20.09
N LEU A 237 1.64 -2.61 20.03
CA LEU A 237 2.35 -2.36 18.80
C LEU A 237 3.09 -3.62 18.33
N GLN A 238 3.03 -3.90 17.03
CA GLN A 238 3.80 -4.95 16.37
C GLN A 238 4.46 -4.41 15.11
N LEU A 239 5.68 -4.84 14.86
CA LEU A 239 6.38 -4.59 13.60
C LEU A 239 6.37 -5.88 12.79
N VAL A 240 5.72 -5.85 11.63
CA VAL A 240 5.55 -7.02 10.77
C VAL A 240 6.34 -6.80 9.49
N CYS A 241 7.40 -7.57 9.29
CA CYS A 241 8.12 -7.64 8.03
C CYS A 241 7.45 -8.69 7.13
N VAL A 242 6.89 -8.24 6.01
CA VAL A 242 6.32 -9.11 4.97
C VAL A 242 7.31 -9.17 3.81
N PHE A 243 7.49 -10.34 3.22
CA PHE A 243 8.45 -10.58 2.15
C PHE A 243 7.72 -10.86 0.82
N PRO A 244 7.54 -9.87 -0.07
CA PRO A 244 6.71 -10.06 -1.27
C PRO A 244 7.22 -11.13 -2.24
N ASN A 245 8.53 -11.39 -2.27
CA ASN A 245 9.11 -12.48 -3.05
C ASN A 245 9.16 -13.83 -2.29
N ARG A 246 8.63 -13.87 -1.06
CA ARG A 246 8.46 -15.04 -0.18
C ARG A 246 7.17 -14.88 0.64
N PRO A 247 5.99 -14.90 -0.01
CA PRO A 247 4.72 -14.45 0.57
C PRO A 247 4.25 -15.27 1.78
N ASP A 248 4.71 -16.51 1.89
CA ASP A 248 4.37 -17.41 2.99
C ASP A 248 5.13 -17.11 4.28
N THR A 249 6.16 -16.25 4.23
CA THR A 249 7.02 -15.93 5.37
C THR A 249 6.72 -14.52 5.88
N GLN A 250 6.55 -14.37 7.19
CA GLN A 250 6.46 -13.09 7.87
C GLN A 250 7.28 -13.12 9.16
N ILE A 251 7.86 -11.97 9.52
CA ILE A 251 8.53 -11.78 10.80
C ILE A 251 7.75 -10.76 11.61
N ILE A 252 7.35 -11.14 12.81
CA ILE A 252 6.59 -10.30 13.73
C ILE A 252 7.46 -10.01 14.94
N ILE A 253 7.83 -8.74 15.13
CA ILE A 253 8.58 -8.24 16.29
C ILE A 253 7.58 -7.54 17.21
N GLY A 254 7.44 -8.04 18.43
CA GLY A 254 6.46 -7.59 19.41
C GLY A 254 5.47 -8.68 19.83
N PRO A 255 4.57 -8.39 20.79
CA PRO A 255 4.31 -7.07 21.39
C PRO A 255 5.47 -6.54 22.25
N PHE A 256 5.53 -5.21 22.43
CA PHE A 256 6.56 -4.57 23.25
C PHE A 256 6.11 -4.56 24.71
N SER A 257 6.85 -5.24 25.58
CA SER A 257 6.51 -5.22 27.00
C SER A 257 6.87 -3.87 27.65
N LYS A 258 6.27 -3.60 28.82
CA LYS A 258 6.58 -2.41 29.62
C LYS A 258 7.97 -2.49 30.27
N GLU A 259 8.54 -3.69 30.41
CA GLU A 259 9.64 -3.97 31.34
C GLU A 259 10.88 -4.61 30.70
N THR A 260 10.75 -5.28 29.55
CA THR A 260 11.83 -6.07 28.95
C THR A 260 12.58 -5.29 27.87
N ARG A 261 13.91 -5.40 27.91
CA ARG A 261 14.82 -4.94 26.86
C ARG A 261 14.85 -5.91 25.67
N GLU A 262 14.51 -7.19 25.89
CA GLU A 262 14.32 -8.19 24.84
C GLU A 262 12.86 -8.20 24.39
N ILE A 263 12.65 -8.32 23.08
CA ILE A 263 11.34 -8.33 22.44
C ILE A 263 11.12 -9.71 21.82
N PRO A 264 9.93 -10.33 21.99
CA PRO A 264 9.60 -11.54 21.27
C PRO A 264 9.65 -11.30 19.75
N VAL A 265 10.25 -12.25 19.03
CA VAL A 265 10.25 -12.28 17.57
C VAL A 265 9.66 -13.61 17.12
N ARG A 266 8.60 -13.56 16.34
CA ARG A 266 7.95 -14.75 15.78
C ARG A 266 8.17 -14.78 14.29
N ILE A 267 8.47 -15.96 13.77
CA ILE A 267 8.49 -16.20 12.33
C ILE A 267 7.28 -17.06 12.01
N VAL A 268 6.43 -16.59 11.11
CA VAL A 268 5.27 -17.32 10.63
C VAL A 268 5.57 -17.75 9.20
N GLU A 269 5.57 -19.06 8.97
CA GLU A 269 5.75 -19.67 7.66
C GLU A 269 4.52 -20.52 7.33
N HIS A 270 3.88 -20.27 6.18
CA HIS A 270 2.62 -20.92 5.79
C HIS A 270 1.54 -20.86 6.89
N GLY A 271 1.46 -19.72 7.60
CA GLY A 271 0.51 -19.50 8.70
C GLY A 271 0.86 -20.22 10.01
N THR A 272 2.01 -20.90 10.09
CA THR A 272 2.45 -21.63 11.29
C THR A 272 3.70 -20.99 11.88
N GLU A 273 3.76 -20.88 13.21
CA GLU A 273 4.93 -20.33 13.90
C GLU A 273 6.10 -21.33 13.90
N VAL A 274 7.28 -20.85 13.48
CA VAL A 274 8.52 -21.63 13.48
C VAL A 274 9.10 -21.67 14.90
N PRO A 275 9.53 -22.84 15.43
CA PRO A 275 9.95 -23.01 16.82
C PRO A 275 11.30 -22.37 17.18
N ILE A 276 11.86 -21.52 16.31
CA ILE A 276 13.15 -20.85 16.52
C ILE A 276 12.89 -19.34 16.57
N THR A 277 13.26 -18.71 17.68
CA THR A 277 13.04 -17.29 17.93
C THR A 277 14.31 -16.50 17.57
N PRO A 278 14.25 -15.57 16.60
CA PRO A 278 15.31 -14.58 16.39
C PRO A 278 15.50 -13.68 17.62
N ARG A 279 16.57 -12.89 17.64
CA ARG A 279 16.84 -11.96 18.73
C ARG A 279 16.40 -10.56 18.33
N ALA A 280 15.56 -9.92 19.15
CA ALA A 280 15.29 -8.49 19.05
C ALA A 280 15.40 -7.81 20.41
N VAL A 281 15.83 -6.54 20.39
CA VAL A 281 15.96 -5.71 21.57
C VAL A 281 15.37 -4.33 21.33
N PHE A 282 14.86 -3.72 22.39
CA PHE A 282 14.36 -2.35 22.36
C PHE A 282 14.78 -1.59 23.62
N ARG A 283 15.26 -0.38 23.40
CA ARG A 283 15.48 0.61 24.45
C ARG A 283 15.13 2.01 23.96
N ASP A 284 15.91 2.51 23.00
CA ASP A 284 15.68 3.78 22.31
C ASP A 284 15.26 3.50 20.85
N VAL A 285 15.82 2.46 20.24
CA VAL A 285 15.50 1.94 18.90
C VAL A 285 15.23 0.44 18.98
N VAL A 286 14.57 -0.11 17.96
CA VAL A 286 14.44 -1.57 17.81
C VAL A 286 15.61 -2.06 17.00
N GLU A 287 16.25 -3.14 17.45
CA GLU A 287 17.24 -3.86 16.65
C GLU A 287 16.90 -5.35 16.67
N CYS A 288 16.92 -5.97 15.50
CA CYS A 288 16.59 -7.38 15.30
C CYS A 288 17.67 -8.06 14.45
N ALA A 289 18.04 -9.29 14.82
CA ALA A 289 18.87 -10.16 14.01
C ALA A 289 18.16 -11.47 13.71
N VAL A 290 18.08 -11.79 12.41
CA VAL A 290 17.35 -12.93 11.88
C VAL A 290 18.30 -13.79 11.05
N PRO A 291 18.53 -15.05 11.42
CA PRO A 291 19.32 -15.97 10.59
C PRO A 291 18.70 -16.18 9.21
N PHE A 292 19.51 -16.12 8.14
CA PHE A 292 19.04 -16.33 6.76
C PHE A 292 18.42 -17.70 6.52
N LEU A 293 18.87 -18.70 7.28
CA LEU A 293 18.28 -20.04 7.26
C LEU A 293 16.78 -20.01 7.57
N LEU A 294 16.34 -19.13 8.47
CA LEU A 294 14.93 -18.98 8.84
C LEU A 294 14.12 -18.17 7.81
N LEU A 295 14.80 -17.45 6.92
CA LEU A 295 14.20 -16.73 5.79
C LEU A 295 14.14 -17.60 4.52
N GLY A 296 14.69 -18.82 4.54
CA GLY A 296 14.83 -19.65 3.33
C GLY A 296 15.61 -18.92 2.23
N ALA A 297 16.58 -18.09 2.60
CA ALA A 297 17.30 -17.22 1.67
C ALA A 297 18.74 -17.72 1.45
N ALA A 298 19.03 -18.15 0.22
CA ALA A 298 20.36 -18.59 -0.16
C ALA A 298 21.27 -17.39 -0.52
N PRO A 299 22.59 -17.51 -0.35
CA PRO A 299 23.55 -16.49 -0.80
C PRO A 299 23.32 -16.09 -2.27
N GLY A 300 23.43 -14.80 -2.56
CA GLY A 300 23.20 -14.21 -3.88
C GLY A 300 21.73 -14.05 -4.27
N THR A 301 20.78 -14.48 -3.42
CA THR A 301 19.35 -14.25 -3.70
C THR A 301 18.93 -12.84 -3.25
N ARG A 302 18.10 -12.19 -4.06
CA ARG A 302 17.45 -10.93 -3.69
C ARG A 302 16.35 -11.20 -2.67
N VAL A 303 16.32 -10.43 -1.60
CA VAL A 303 15.24 -10.41 -0.60
C VAL A 303 14.55 -9.06 -0.69
N GLU A 304 13.22 -9.09 -0.81
CA GLU A 304 12.37 -7.90 -0.80
C GLU A 304 11.52 -7.94 0.46
N PHE A 305 11.37 -6.79 1.12
CA PHE A 305 10.54 -6.70 2.32
C PHE A 305 9.83 -5.36 2.43
N VAL A 306 8.75 -5.38 3.20
CA VAL A 306 7.94 -4.24 3.60
C VAL A 306 7.77 -4.31 5.10
N LEU A 307 7.92 -3.19 5.79
CA LEU A 307 7.63 -3.04 7.21
C LEU A 307 6.20 -2.52 7.38
N SER A 308 5.36 -3.28 8.07
CA SER A 308 4.03 -2.88 8.53
C SER A 308 4.09 -2.63 10.04
N VAL A 309 3.64 -1.45 10.48
CA VAL A 309 3.45 -1.13 11.90
C VAL A 309 1.98 -1.36 12.21
N ARG A 310 1.70 -2.29 13.11
CA ARG A 310 0.34 -2.66 13.51
C ARG A 310 0.05 -2.29 14.95
N GLN A 311 -1.17 -1.87 15.21
CA GLN A 311 -1.71 -1.71 16.56
C GLN A 311 -2.96 -2.60 16.69
N GLY A 312 -2.84 -3.67 17.47
CA GLY A 312 -3.80 -4.78 17.39
C GLY A 312 -3.82 -5.40 16.00
N ASP A 313 -5.00 -5.56 15.41
CA ASP A 313 -5.17 -6.12 14.06
C ASP A 313 -5.03 -5.07 12.94
N ASN A 314 -4.95 -3.78 13.29
CA ASN A 314 -4.93 -2.69 12.31
C ASN A 314 -3.50 -2.31 11.92
N GLU A 315 -3.23 -2.26 10.62
CA GLU A 315 -2.03 -1.59 10.08
C GLU A 315 -2.19 -0.08 10.18
N ILE A 316 -1.33 0.57 10.97
CA ILE A 316 -1.31 2.03 11.17
C ILE A 316 -0.24 2.72 10.32
N GLU A 317 0.85 2.03 9.97
CA GLU A 317 1.85 2.51 9.02
C GLU A 317 2.42 1.38 8.16
N ARG A 318 2.86 1.71 6.95
CA ARG A 318 3.55 0.81 6.02
C ARG A 318 4.73 1.52 5.38
N TRP A 319 5.89 0.88 5.40
CA TRP A 319 7.13 1.40 4.84
C TRP A 319 7.85 0.37 3.97
N PRO A 320 8.28 0.76 2.77
CA PRO A 320 7.95 2.02 2.10
C PRO A 320 6.44 2.10 1.78
N ARG A 321 5.86 3.30 1.69
CA ARG A 321 4.44 3.44 1.30
C ARG A 321 4.16 2.85 -0.08
N ASP A 322 5.14 2.97 -0.97
CA ASP A 322 5.14 2.43 -2.33
C ASP A 322 6.38 1.60 -2.60
N GLY A 323 6.21 0.46 -3.27
CA GLY A 323 7.31 -0.46 -3.54
C GLY A 323 7.72 -1.31 -2.33
N VAL A 324 9.00 -1.70 -2.32
CA VAL A 324 9.62 -2.64 -1.37
C VAL A 324 11.05 -2.22 -1.07
N LEU A 325 11.51 -2.38 0.16
CA LEU A 325 12.95 -2.37 0.44
C LEU A 325 13.56 -3.68 -0.03
N ALA A 326 14.83 -3.64 -0.45
CA ALA A 326 15.49 -4.82 -0.95
C ALA A 326 16.98 -4.83 -0.64
N PHE A 327 17.49 -6.04 -0.45
CA PHE A 327 18.91 -6.32 -0.33
C PHE A 327 19.21 -7.68 -0.97
N ASP A 328 20.48 -7.91 -1.29
CA ASP A 328 20.94 -9.20 -1.79
C ASP A 328 21.62 -9.95 -0.63
N VAL A 329 21.29 -11.24 -0.45
CA VAL A 329 21.92 -12.05 0.61
C VAL A 329 23.41 -12.15 0.30
N PRO A 330 24.30 -11.77 1.24
CA PRO A 330 25.73 -11.72 0.94
C PRO A 330 26.30 -13.06 0.48
N THR A 331 27.09 -13.01 -0.58
CA THR A 331 27.97 -14.11 -1.01
C THR A 331 29.31 -14.03 -0.28
N ASP A 332 30.14 -15.06 -0.40
CA ASP A 332 31.52 -15.04 0.12
C ASP A 332 32.38 -13.95 -0.55
N THR A 333 31.97 -13.43 -1.71
CA THR A 333 32.64 -12.38 -2.48
C THR A 333 32.07 -10.98 -2.24
N PHE A 334 31.06 -10.83 -1.39
CA PHE A 334 30.33 -9.57 -1.22
C PHE A 334 31.26 -8.36 -0.93
N GLU A 335 32.22 -8.51 -0.03
CA GLU A 335 33.15 -7.41 0.28
C GLU A 335 34.10 -7.07 -0.87
N LEU A 336 34.46 -8.05 -1.72
CA LEU A 336 35.31 -7.81 -2.89
C LEU A 336 34.54 -7.07 -4.00
N GLU A 337 33.24 -7.32 -4.12
CA GLU A 337 32.36 -6.70 -5.12
C GLU A 337 32.00 -5.26 -4.76
N HIS A 338 31.95 -4.96 -3.46
CA HIS A 338 31.61 -3.63 -2.93
C HIS A 338 32.83 -2.82 -2.45
N TRP A 339 34.04 -3.32 -2.68
CA TRP A 339 35.28 -2.59 -2.39
C TRP A 339 35.39 -1.36 -3.28
N THR A 340 35.35 -0.16 -2.69
CA THR A 340 35.63 1.10 -3.38
C THR A 340 37.03 1.58 -2.94
N VAL A 341 37.94 1.77 -3.90
CA VAL A 341 39.32 2.26 -3.66
C VAL A 341 39.33 3.76 -3.40
#